data_AF-A0A6B0T7A7-F1
#
_entry.id   AF-A0A6B0T7A7-F1
#
_cell.length_a   1.000
_cell.length_b   1.000
_cell.length_c   1.000
_cell.angle_alpha   90.00
_cell.angle_beta   90.00
_cell.angle_gamma   90.00
#
_symmetry.space_group_name_H-M   'P 1'
#
loop_
_entity.id
_entity.type
_entity.pdbx_description
1 polymer ?
#
loop_
_entity_poly.entity_id
_entity_poly.type
_entity_poly.pdbx_seq_one_letter_code
_entity_poly.pdbx_strand_id
1 'polypeptide(L)'
;MDLFGRFSEGSTRVGLFVDGPNVLRDEFDVDLDDLRAVAAEEGTVATARLYLDEHATPSLIQAGEARGYDVITTSGDVDVRLAVDGTAAVVDGTIDVLVVVSRDTDFKPVLERAAREGARTVAVAPGEYGRSDALQNTAHRSLTL
;
A
#
# COMPACT_ATOMS: atom_id res chain seq x y z
N MET A 1 26.14 -28.71 -17.22
CA MET A 1 24.74 -28.71 -16.77
C MET A 1 24.69 -27.86 -15.53
N ASP A 2 24.21 -26.63 -15.65
CA ASP A 2 23.36 -26.06 -14.61
C ASP A 2 22.21 -25.37 -15.34
N LEU A 3 21.12 -26.13 -15.48
CA LEU A 3 19.91 -25.77 -16.21
C LEU A 3 18.92 -24.96 -15.36
N PHE A 4 19.36 -24.42 -14.22
CA PHE A 4 18.51 -23.72 -13.26
C PHE A 4 18.54 -22.19 -13.37
N GLY A 5 19.23 -21.64 -14.36
CA GLY A 5 19.39 -20.18 -14.54
C GLY A 5 18.27 -19.46 -15.31
N ARG A 6 17.08 -20.02 -15.52
CA ARG A 6 16.11 -19.40 -16.45
C ARG A 6 14.60 -19.55 -16.22
N PHE A 7 14.14 -19.84 -15.00
CA PHE A 7 12.70 -19.82 -14.69
C PHE A 7 12.40 -18.96 -13.46
N SER A 8 12.56 -17.65 -13.65
CA SER A 8 11.90 -16.53 -12.95
C SER A 8 12.87 -15.33 -13.01
N GLU A 9 12.90 -14.60 -14.13
CA GLU A 9 13.04 -13.14 -13.99
C GLU A 9 11.80 -12.74 -13.19
N GLY A 10 11.92 -12.73 -11.86
CA GLY A 10 10.78 -12.63 -10.96
C GLY A 10 10.02 -11.36 -11.27
N SER A 11 8.75 -11.50 -11.64
CA SER A 11 7.85 -10.37 -11.80
C SER A 11 7.97 -9.50 -10.55
N THR A 12 8.35 -8.23 -10.70
CA THR A 12 8.47 -7.25 -9.62
C THR A 12 7.32 -7.41 -8.65
N ARG A 13 7.62 -7.73 -7.38
CA ARG A 13 6.59 -8.03 -6.38
C ARG A 13 6.13 -6.73 -5.73
N VAL A 14 4.84 -6.45 -5.83
CA VAL A 14 4.25 -5.22 -5.34
C VAL A 14 3.49 -5.50 -4.06
N GLY A 15 3.73 -4.68 -3.04
CA GLY A 15 2.91 -4.63 -1.84
C GLY A 15 2.05 -3.38 -1.82
N LEU A 16 0.73 -3.57 -1.79
CA LEU A 16 -0.26 -2.51 -1.69
C LEU A 16 -0.76 -2.40 -0.24
N PHE A 17 -0.54 -1.23 0.37
CA PHE A 17 -0.89 -0.94 1.76
C PHE A 17 -1.83 0.27 1.79
N VAL A 18 -3.09 0.03 2.17
CA VAL A 18 -4.17 1.03 2.12
C VAL A 18 -4.55 1.47 3.53
N ASP A 19 -4.43 2.78 3.79
CA ASP A 19 -4.90 3.44 5.01
C ASP A 19 -6.40 3.72 4.89
N GLY A 20 -7.23 2.84 5.46
CA GLY A 20 -8.68 2.93 5.35
C GLY A 20 -9.28 4.22 5.91
N PRO A 21 -8.97 4.64 7.16
CA PRO A 21 -9.50 5.88 7.75
C PRO A 21 -9.24 7.15 6.92
N ASN A 22 -8.17 7.15 6.13
CA ASN A 22 -7.83 8.29 5.28
C ASN A 22 -8.41 8.18 3.86
N VAL A 23 -8.50 6.95 3.35
CA VAL A 23 -8.92 6.66 1.96
C VAL A 23 -10.43 6.52 1.81
N LEU A 24 -11.12 5.92 2.78
CA LEU A 24 -12.52 5.54 2.67
C LEU A 24 -13.47 6.57 3.29
N ARG A 25 -13.05 7.84 3.41
CA ARG A 25 -13.95 8.88 3.91
C ARG A 25 -14.99 9.21 2.85
N ASP A 26 -16.22 9.48 3.29
CA ASP A 26 -17.38 9.75 2.42
C ASP A 26 -17.16 10.87 1.37
N GLU A 27 -16.19 11.76 1.61
CA GLU A 27 -15.81 12.84 0.70
C GLU A 27 -15.04 12.35 -0.54
N PHE A 28 -14.56 11.10 -0.55
CA PHE A 28 -13.78 10.50 -1.62
C PHE A 28 -14.49 9.25 -2.16
N ASP A 29 -14.71 9.23 -3.48
CA ASP A 29 -15.28 8.08 -4.18
C ASP A 29 -14.14 7.22 -4.72
N VAL A 30 -13.50 6.45 -3.84
CA VAL A 30 -12.34 5.61 -4.19
C VAL A 30 -12.79 4.17 -4.36
N ASP A 31 -12.58 3.61 -5.55
CA ASP A 31 -12.72 2.17 -5.74
C ASP A 31 -11.43 1.46 -5.32
N LEU A 32 -11.58 0.48 -4.42
CA LEU A 32 -10.50 -0.41 -4.01
C LEU A 32 -9.98 -1.26 -5.20
N ASP A 33 -10.79 -1.49 -6.23
CA ASP A 33 -10.35 -2.17 -7.46
C ASP A 33 -9.38 -1.30 -8.27
N ASP A 34 -9.61 0.02 -8.32
CA ASP A 34 -8.70 0.96 -8.98
C ASP A 34 -7.34 1.01 -8.29
N LEU A 35 -7.31 0.94 -6.95
CA LEU A 35 -6.07 0.85 -6.19
C LEU A 35 -5.27 -0.42 -6.51
N ARG A 36 -5.94 -1.56 -6.70
CA ARG A 36 -5.26 -2.79 -7.15
C ARG A 36 -4.77 -2.66 -8.58
N ALA A 37 -5.53 -2.01 -9.46
CA ALA A 37 -5.10 -1.76 -10.83
C ALA A 37 -3.83 -0.90 -10.88
N VAL A 38 -3.78 0.18 -10.09
CA VAL A 38 -2.58 1.02 -9.93
C VAL A 38 -1.38 0.21 -9.43
N ALA A 39 -1.57 -0.64 -8.42
CA ALA A 39 -0.49 -1.51 -7.94
C ALA A 39 -0.04 -2.52 -9.01
N ALA A 40 -0.96 -3.04 -9.83
CA ALA A 40 -0.66 -3.98 -10.90
C ALA A 40 0.14 -3.35 -12.06
N GLU A 41 0.06 -2.02 -12.24
CA GLU A 41 0.94 -1.32 -13.19
C GLU A 41 2.42 -1.36 -12.79
N GLU A 42 2.72 -1.49 -11.49
CA GLU A 42 4.09 -1.55 -10.97
C GLU A 42 4.67 -2.97 -10.98
N GLY A 43 3.84 -4.01 -11.14
CA GLY A 43 4.26 -5.40 -11.12
C GLY A 43 3.18 -6.37 -10.62
N THR A 44 3.60 -7.55 -10.19
CA THR A 44 2.67 -8.55 -9.63
C THR A 44 2.34 -8.21 -8.19
N VAL A 45 1.07 -7.94 -7.91
CA VAL A 45 0.56 -7.67 -6.55
C VAL A 45 0.71 -8.93 -5.69
N ALA A 46 1.78 -8.98 -4.91
CA ALA A 46 2.13 -10.09 -4.03
C ALA A 46 1.40 -9.99 -2.68
N THR A 47 1.13 -8.77 -2.22
CA THR A 47 0.31 -8.51 -1.04
C THR A 47 -0.56 -7.28 -1.26
N ALA A 48 -1.81 -7.34 -0.81
CA ALA A 48 -2.74 -6.21 -0.82
C ALA A 48 -3.45 -6.19 0.53
N ARG A 49 -3.18 -5.18 1.34
CA ARG A 49 -3.70 -5.04 2.70
C ARG A 49 -4.49 -3.76 2.86
N LEU A 50 -5.66 -3.88 3.46
CA LEU A 50 -6.51 -2.76 3.84
C LEU A 50 -6.52 -2.68 5.37
N TYR A 51 -6.02 -1.57 5.91
CA TYR A 51 -5.96 -1.36 7.35
C TYR A 51 -7.14 -0.53 7.82
N LEU A 52 -7.85 -1.02 8.82
CA LEU A 52 -9.03 -0.40 9.40
C LEU A 52 -8.92 -0.33 10.93
N ASP A 53 -9.64 0.61 11.52
CA ASP A 53 -9.78 0.68 12.98
C ASP A 53 -10.70 -0.44 13.52
N GLU A 54 -10.68 -0.64 14.84
CA GLU A 54 -11.46 -1.68 15.52
C GLU A 54 -12.99 -1.50 15.42
N HIS A 55 -13.47 -0.31 15.06
CA HIS A 55 -14.89 0.00 14.88
C HIS A 55 -15.36 -0.14 13.42
N ALA A 56 -14.49 -0.63 12.53
CA ALA A 56 -14.85 -0.93 11.16
C ALA A 56 -16.09 -1.82 11.08
N THR A 57 -17.06 -1.38 10.27
CA THR A 57 -18.32 -2.12 10.12
C THR A 57 -18.06 -3.48 9.45
N PRO A 58 -18.80 -4.54 9.82
CA PRO A 58 -18.67 -5.84 9.16
C PRO A 58 -18.86 -5.77 7.63
N SER A 59 -19.74 -4.89 7.15
CA SER A 59 -19.95 -4.65 5.72
C SER A 59 -18.71 -4.09 5.03
N LEU A 60 -17.96 -3.21 5.70
CA LEU A 60 -16.74 -2.63 5.13
C LEU A 60 -15.63 -3.69 5.03
N ILE A 61 -15.48 -4.51 6.08
CA ILE A 61 -14.53 -5.63 6.08
C ILE A 61 -14.84 -6.58 4.92
N GLN A 62 -16.11 -7.00 4.79
CA GLN A 62 -16.55 -7.87 3.70
C GLN A 62 -16.32 -7.25 2.32
N ALA A 63 -16.51 -5.93 2.18
CA ALA A 63 -16.28 -5.23 0.92
C ALA A 63 -14.78 -5.23 0.51
N GLY A 64 -13.86 -5.12 1.48
CA GLY A 64 -12.43 -5.26 1.25
C GLY A 64 -12.02 -6.68 0.88
N GLU A 65 -12.49 -7.67 1.64
CA GLU A 65 -12.22 -9.09 1.39
C GLU A 65 -12.75 -9.55 0.02
N ALA A 66 -13.96 -9.10 -0.35
CA ALA A 66 -14.56 -9.41 -1.65
C ALA A 66 -13.75 -8.90 -2.85
N ARG A 67 -12.91 -7.87 -2.65
CA ARG A 67 -11.98 -7.32 -3.64
C ARG A 67 -10.56 -7.89 -3.53
N GLY A 68 -10.38 -8.90 -2.68
CA GLY A 68 -9.12 -9.63 -2.54
C GLY A 68 -8.08 -8.90 -1.69
N TYR A 69 -8.50 -8.04 -0.77
CA TYR A 69 -7.64 -7.48 0.26
C TYR A 69 -7.58 -8.40 1.48
N ASP A 70 -6.39 -8.50 2.06
CA ASP A 70 -6.19 -8.94 3.44
C ASP A 70 -6.57 -7.77 4.37
N VAL A 71 -7.75 -7.85 4.99
CA VAL A 71 -8.29 -6.77 5.82
C VAL A 71 -7.75 -6.92 7.24
N ILE A 72 -6.96 -5.93 7.66
CA ILE A 72 -6.33 -5.89 8.98
C ILE A 72 -7.08 -4.88 9.86
N THR A 73 -7.72 -5.37 10.91
CA THR A 73 -8.28 -4.50 11.96
C THR A 73 -7.33 -4.41 13.14
N THR A 74 -7.26 -3.23 13.77
CA THR A 74 -6.41 -3.00 14.94
C THR A 74 -7.12 -2.08 15.93
N SER A 75 -6.97 -2.37 17.23
CA SER A 75 -7.38 -1.48 18.33
C SER A 75 -6.31 -0.42 18.65
N GLY A 76 -5.17 -0.49 17.98
CA GLY A 76 -4.11 0.51 18.05
C GLY A 76 -4.22 1.53 16.91
N ASP A 77 -3.19 2.36 16.80
CA ASP A 77 -3.07 3.31 15.69
C ASP A 77 -2.88 2.56 14.36
N VAL A 78 -3.76 2.84 13.39
CA VAL A 78 -3.77 2.23 12.06
C VAL A 78 -2.52 2.59 11.28
N ASP A 79 -2.04 3.83 11.40
CA ASP A 79 -0.88 4.33 10.67
C ASP A 79 0.38 3.65 11.16
N VAL A 80 0.51 3.47 12.47
CA VAL A 80 1.61 2.71 13.08
C VAL A 80 1.60 1.27 12.59
N ARG A 81 0.43 0.61 12.59
CA ARG A 81 0.32 -0.79 12.15
C ARG A 81 0.74 -0.95 10.68
N LEU A 82 0.23 -0.09 9.81
CA LEU A 82 0.55 -0.09 8.38
C LEU A 82 2.05 0.16 8.16
N ALA A 83 2.61 1.19 8.80
CA ALA A 83 4.03 1.54 8.65
C ALA A 83 4.96 0.41 9.11
N VAL A 84 4.63 -0.28 10.19
CA VAL A 84 5.39 -1.45 10.69
C VAL A 84 5.31 -2.60 9.70
N ASP A 85 4.10 -2.98 9.27
CA ASP A 85 3.90 -4.10 8.35
C ASP A 85 4.53 -3.83 6.96
N GLY A 86 4.43 -2.60 6.47
CA GLY A 86 5.07 -2.17 5.21
C GLY A 86 6.59 -2.18 5.29
N THR A 87 7.16 -1.70 6.41
CA THR A 87 8.60 -1.75 6.64
C THR A 87 9.10 -3.20 6.73
N ALA A 88 8.40 -4.06 7.47
CA ALA A 88 8.74 -5.48 7.59
C ALA A 88 8.71 -6.17 6.23
N ALA A 89 7.66 -5.94 5.44
CA ALA A 89 7.54 -6.53 4.10
C ALA A 89 8.74 -6.20 3.19
N VAL A 90 9.24 -4.96 3.27
CA VAL A 90 10.43 -4.53 2.53
C VAL A 90 11.71 -5.15 3.09
N VAL A 91 11.93 -5.08 4.41
CA VAL A 91 13.15 -5.58 5.06
C VAL A 91 13.29 -7.10 4.91
N ASP A 92 12.18 -7.82 4.98
CA ASP A 92 12.15 -9.28 4.78
C ASP A 92 12.30 -9.65 3.28
N GLY A 93 12.35 -8.67 2.38
CA GLY A 93 12.47 -8.87 0.95
C GLY A 93 11.27 -9.58 0.35
N THR A 94 10.07 -9.42 0.94
CA THR A 94 8.82 -10.02 0.42
C THR A 94 8.25 -9.24 -0.76
N ILE A 95 8.57 -7.94 -0.84
CA ILE A 95 8.15 -7.03 -1.90
C ILE A 95 9.36 -6.23 -2.41
N ASP A 96 9.30 -5.85 -3.68
CA ASP A 96 10.29 -5.03 -4.38
C ASP A 96 9.77 -3.59 -4.58
N VAL A 97 8.44 -3.42 -4.58
CA VAL A 97 7.75 -2.13 -4.66
C VAL A 97 6.79 -2.00 -3.48
N LEU A 98 6.91 -0.90 -2.73
CA LEU A 98 5.97 -0.51 -1.69
C LEU A 98 5.02 0.57 -2.23
N VAL A 99 3.74 0.26 -2.31
CA VAL A 99 2.66 1.20 -2.63
C VAL A 99 1.93 1.54 -1.33
N VAL A 100 1.94 2.81 -0.94
CA VAL A 100 1.16 3.34 0.19
C VAL A 100 0.03 4.20 -0.36
N VAL A 101 -1.19 3.84 -0.02
CA VAL A 101 -2.39 4.62 -0.34
C VAL A 101 -2.81 5.38 0.91
N SER A 102 -2.48 6.66 0.97
CA SER A 102 -2.84 7.55 2.06
C SER A 102 -2.63 9.01 1.63
N ARG A 103 -3.22 9.93 2.38
CA ARG A 103 -2.92 11.36 2.30
C ARG A 103 -2.03 11.83 3.44
N ASP A 104 -1.77 10.99 4.43
CA ASP A 104 -1.07 11.40 5.63
C ASP A 104 0.44 11.55 5.40
N THR A 105 1.00 12.64 5.91
CA THR A 105 2.46 12.85 5.89
C THR A 105 3.17 11.87 6.81
N ASP A 106 2.49 11.30 7.79
CA ASP A 106 3.08 10.41 8.79
C ASP A 106 3.59 9.08 8.20
N PHE A 107 3.20 8.74 6.97
CA PHE A 107 3.80 7.62 6.22
C PHE A 107 5.13 7.95 5.52
N LYS A 108 5.59 9.20 5.58
CA LYS A 108 6.89 9.60 5.01
C LYS A 108 8.05 8.71 5.50
N PRO A 109 8.19 8.38 6.80
CA PRO A 109 9.29 7.56 7.28
C PRO A 109 9.30 6.14 6.71
N VAL A 110 8.14 5.53 6.45
CA VAL A 110 8.11 4.18 5.84
C VAL A 110 8.58 4.21 4.39
N LEU A 111 8.21 5.24 3.61
CA LEU A 111 8.71 5.42 2.25
C LEU A 111 10.23 5.65 2.24
N GLU A 112 10.74 6.51 3.12
CA GLU A 112 12.18 6.76 3.21
C GLU A 112 12.95 5.49 3.63
N ARG A 113 12.43 4.74 4.59
CA ARG A 113 13.05 3.49 5.05
C ARG A 113 13.08 2.46 3.92
N ALA A 114 11.97 2.29 3.20
CA ALA A 114 11.85 1.37 2.08
C ALA A 114 12.83 1.72 0.95
N ALA A 115 12.90 3.01 0.59
CA ALA A 115 13.86 3.49 -0.41
C ALA A 115 15.31 3.21 -0.02
N ARG A 116 15.68 3.38 1.27
CA ARG A 116 17.03 3.06 1.77
C ARG A 116 17.35 1.57 1.70
N GLU A 117 16.35 0.69 1.75
CA GLU A 117 16.50 -0.76 1.56
C GLU A 117 16.48 -1.19 0.09
N GLY A 118 16.34 -0.24 -0.85
CA GLY A 118 16.37 -0.51 -2.28
C GLY A 118 15.01 -0.83 -2.89
N ALA A 119 13.92 -0.78 -2.12
CA ALA A 119 12.57 -0.91 -2.67
C ALA A 119 12.15 0.37 -3.40
N ARG A 120 11.48 0.22 -4.53
CA ARG A 120 10.79 1.33 -5.21
C ARG A 120 9.56 1.70 -4.40
N THR A 121 9.25 3.00 -4.32
CA THR A 121 8.15 3.50 -3.49
C THR A 121 7.15 4.30 -4.30
N VAL A 122 5.87 4.05 -4.06
CA VAL A 122 4.77 4.72 -4.74
C VAL A 122 3.79 5.24 -3.69
N ALA A 123 3.40 6.52 -3.81
CA ALA A 123 2.36 7.12 -2.98
C ALA A 123 1.11 7.37 -3.83
N VAL A 124 -0.05 6.91 -3.36
CA VAL A 124 -1.34 7.12 -4.04
C VAL A 124 -2.25 7.93 -3.12
N ALA A 125 -2.74 9.06 -3.63
CA ALA A 125 -3.72 9.87 -2.93
C ALA A 125 -5.13 9.65 -3.50
N PRO A 126 -6.15 9.42 -2.65
CA PRO A 126 -7.57 9.34 -3.02
C PRO A 126 -8.16 10.75 -3.23
N GLY A 127 -7.84 11.42 -4.34
CA GLY A 127 -8.26 12.78 -4.62
C GLY A 127 -7.21 13.85 -4.36
N GLU A 128 -7.38 15.01 -5.00
CA GLU A 128 -6.46 16.15 -4.87
C GLU A 128 -6.62 16.90 -3.55
N TYR A 129 -7.81 16.84 -2.93
CA TYR A 129 -8.10 17.61 -1.73
C TYR A 129 -7.53 16.96 -0.47
N GLY A 130 -6.66 17.70 0.23
CA GLY A 130 -6.05 17.25 1.48
C GLY A 130 -4.92 16.23 1.32
N ARG A 131 -4.43 15.97 0.10
CA ARG A 131 -3.24 15.13 -0.12
C ARG A 131 -1.98 15.80 0.44
N SER A 132 -1.09 15.02 1.06
CA SER A 132 0.20 15.51 1.51
C SER A 132 1.19 15.66 0.36
N ASP A 133 1.58 16.89 0.05
CA ASP A 133 2.69 17.17 -0.88
C ASP A 133 4.01 16.55 -0.38
N ALA A 134 4.21 16.50 0.94
CA ALA A 134 5.43 15.94 1.53
C ALA A 134 5.53 14.42 1.30
N LEU A 135 4.42 13.69 1.43
CA LEU A 135 4.37 12.26 1.14
C LEU A 135 4.64 12.00 -0.35
N GLN A 136 3.96 12.74 -1.22
CA GLN A 136 4.10 12.61 -2.69
C GLN A 136 5.54 12.89 -3.14
N ASN A 137 6.16 13.95 -2.64
CA ASN A 137 7.55 14.30 -2.94
C ASN A 137 8.59 13.31 -2.40
N THR A 138 8.22 12.49 -1.42
CA THR A 138 9.12 11.47 -0.85
C THR A 138 9.11 10.18 -1.68
N ALA A 139 7.99 9.87 -2.32
CA ALA A 139 7.87 8.67 -3.14
C ALA A 139 8.64 8.80 -4.46
N HIS A 140 9.11 7.66 -5.00
CA HIS A 140 9.73 7.65 -6.34
C HIS A 140 8.71 7.92 -7.45
N ARG A 141 7.46 7.45 -7.27
CA ARG A 141 6.30 7.77 -8.10
C ARG A 141 5.16 8.20 -7.20
N SER A 142 4.36 9.13 -7.68
CA SER A 142 3.21 9.63 -6.94
C SER A 142 2.01 9.74 -7.89
N LEU A 143 0.83 9.38 -7.40
CA LEU A 143 -0.42 9.33 -8.17
C LEU A 143 -1.55 9.92 -7.36
N THR A 144 -2.56 10.42 -8.04
CA THR A 144 -3.81 10.86 -7.45
C THR A 144 -4.96 10.33 -8.28
N LEU A 145 -5.92 9.71 -7.60
CA LEU A 145 -7.14 9.16 -8.18
C LEU A 145 -8.31 10.13 -8.01
#